data_AF-A0A9D9M8H7-F1
#
_entry.id   AF-A0A9D9M8H7-F1
#
_cell.length_a   1.000
_cell.length_b   1.000
_cell.length_c   1.000
_cell.angle_alpha   90.00
_cell.angle_beta   90.00
_cell.angle_gamma   90.00
#
_symmetry.space_group_name_H-M   'P 1'
#
loop_
_entity.id
_entity.type
_entity.pdbx_description
1 polymer ?
#
loop_
_entity_poly.entity_id
_entity_poly.type
_entity_poly.pdbx_seq_one_letter_code
_entity_poly.pdbx_strand_id
1 'polypeptide(L)'
;MSKTKKLFFILIVFLLIHTVFAEELLEDVASTVVADTENSEYAAPESGEIPVEEPVVEENPFYEGWKITVPATLENSNRCEIGTYDGKKATVIMNSGLLTNVQLDAIGRALDAAWALPGLDVKLATVFAENDKNFRFVLYPSSLRYGNTQLVEYLPSGLTFSYNTALFYDVVLKVRDLVPRVTGAYVSPDDFVAALYKATIVPDLYMYDNDLVERVERLEKALLSLSTKSFFAKPYQIDESLIQYVKNMYNANKNITKKDVTAALKTDGIKYKMSDIDTIFVILLGIYE
;
A
#
# COMPACT_ATOMS: atom_id res chain seq x y z
N MET A 1 -5.54 4.93 36.92
CA MET A 1 -4.89 6.04 36.18
C MET A 1 -5.96 6.85 35.45
N SER A 2 -6.03 8.18 35.66
CA SER A 2 -7.06 9.05 35.05
C SER A 2 -7.02 8.97 33.50
N LYS A 3 -8.19 9.05 32.84
CA LYS A 3 -8.33 9.07 31.36
C LYS A 3 -7.38 10.07 30.70
N THR A 4 -7.12 11.20 31.36
CA THR A 4 -6.22 12.25 30.87
C THR A 4 -4.76 11.79 30.80
N LYS A 5 -4.33 10.92 31.73
CA LYS A 5 -2.97 10.37 31.72
C LYS A 5 -2.76 9.30 30.64
N LYS A 6 -3.83 8.57 30.25
CA LYS A 6 -3.76 7.60 29.13
C LYS A 6 -3.61 8.31 27.78
N LEU A 7 -4.36 9.38 27.55
CA LEU A 7 -4.25 10.16 26.31
C LEU A 7 -2.88 10.82 26.17
N PHE A 8 -2.33 11.34 27.28
CA PHE A 8 -1.02 11.97 27.30
C PHE A 8 0.12 10.99 26.98
N PHE A 9 0.02 9.74 27.46
CA PHE A 9 1.03 8.72 27.18
C PHE A 9 1.01 8.29 25.70
N ILE A 10 -0.17 8.12 25.10
CA ILE A 10 -0.31 7.79 23.67
C ILE A 10 0.25 8.93 22.81
N LEU A 11 -0.01 10.19 23.17
CA LEU A 11 0.50 11.35 22.44
C LEU A 11 2.04 11.42 22.48
N ILE A 12 2.65 11.12 23.62
CA ILE A 12 4.12 11.11 23.77
C ILE A 12 4.76 10.00 22.94
N VAL A 13 4.17 8.80 22.94
CA VAL A 13 4.67 7.68 22.12
C VAL A 13 4.56 8.00 20.63
N PHE A 14 3.45 8.63 20.21
CA PHE A 14 3.26 9.04 18.82
C PHE A 14 4.26 10.14 18.39
N LEU A 15 4.52 11.12 19.26
CA LEU A 15 5.52 12.16 19.02
C LEU A 15 6.93 11.59 18.92
N LEU A 16 7.31 10.66 19.80
CA LEU A 16 8.63 10.02 19.78
C LEU A 16 8.87 9.22 18.49
N ILE A 17 7.87 8.47 18.02
CA ILE A 17 7.96 7.72 16.76
C ILE A 17 8.14 8.66 15.57
N HIS A 18 7.43 9.79 15.54
CA HIS A 18 7.58 10.76 14.46
C HIS A 18 8.94 11.47 14.45
N THR A 19 9.50 11.82 15.62
CA THR A 19 10.83 12.43 15.67
C THR A 19 11.94 11.49 15.21
N VAL A 20 11.88 10.20 15.57
CA VAL A 20 12.90 9.22 15.16
C VAL A 20 12.87 8.98 13.64
N PHE A 21 11.67 8.90 13.05
CA PHE A 21 11.54 8.74 11.59
C PHE A 21 11.93 9.99 10.80
N ALA A 22 11.83 11.18 11.38
CA ALA A 22 12.23 12.42 10.72
C ALA A 22 13.76 12.60 10.66
N GLU A 23 14.49 12.07 11.65
CA GLU A 23 15.96 12.12 11.67
C GLU A 23 16.58 11.16 10.64
N GLU A 24 16.02 9.95 10.49
CA GLU A 24 16.49 8.94 9.53
C GLU A 24 16.29 9.38 8.06
N LEU A 25 15.26 10.18 7.78
CA LEU A 25 15.01 10.78 6.46
C LEU A 25 15.95 11.96 6.14
N LEU A 26 16.50 12.63 7.14
CA LEU A 26 17.42 13.76 6.93
C LEU A 26 18.86 13.30 6.69
N GLU A 27 19.30 12.19 7.29
CA GLU A 27 20.63 11.63 7.04
C GLU A 27 20.77 11.03 5.62
N ASP A 28 19.72 10.41 5.09
CA ASP A 28 19.73 9.85 3.73
C ASP A 28 19.80 10.95 2.64
N VAL A 29 19.14 12.09 2.88
CA VAL A 29 19.18 13.24 1.95
C VAL A 29 20.52 13.98 2.02
N ALA A 30 21.12 14.08 3.21
CA ALA A 30 22.42 14.73 3.38
C ALA A 30 23.59 13.96 2.73
N SER A 31 23.52 12.64 2.66
CA SER A 31 24.57 11.82 2.02
C SER A 31 24.57 11.90 0.49
N THR A 32 23.44 12.28 -0.12
CA THR A 32 23.28 12.29 -1.58
C THR A 32 23.69 13.62 -2.23
N VAL A 33 23.86 14.69 -1.45
CA VAL A 33 24.07 16.06 -1.97
C VAL A 33 25.55 16.50 -1.99
N VAL A 34 26.48 15.75 -1.38
CA VAL A 34 27.88 16.22 -1.17
C VAL A 34 28.87 15.68 -2.23
N ALA A 35 28.43 14.98 -3.28
CA ALA A 35 29.36 14.31 -4.20
C ALA A 35 29.82 15.11 -5.43
N ASP A 36 29.16 16.21 -5.83
CA ASP A 36 29.49 16.89 -7.10
C ASP A 36 29.54 18.42 -6.96
N THR A 37 30.60 18.95 -6.33
CA THR A 37 30.91 20.38 -6.48
C THR A 37 32.39 20.68 -6.28
N GLU A 38 33.24 20.23 -7.22
CA GLU A 38 34.54 20.90 -7.42
C GLU A 38 34.84 21.11 -8.91
N ASN A 39 34.99 22.40 -9.23
CA ASN A 39 35.76 23.00 -10.33
C ASN A 39 35.35 22.72 -11.78
N SER A 40 34.56 23.65 -12.34
CA SER A 40 34.78 24.10 -13.72
C SER A 40 34.65 25.62 -13.83
N GLU A 41 35.78 26.26 -14.08
CA GLU A 41 35.92 27.68 -14.40
C GLU A 41 35.36 27.91 -15.83
N TYR A 42 34.17 28.49 -15.94
CA TYR A 42 33.54 28.77 -17.24
C TYR A 42 33.86 30.20 -17.71
N ALA A 43 34.60 30.29 -18.82
CA ALA A 43 34.70 31.49 -19.64
C ALA A 43 33.35 31.77 -20.31
N ALA A 44 32.95 33.05 -20.37
CA ALA A 44 31.71 33.49 -21.00
C ALA A 44 31.77 33.28 -22.53
N PRO A 45 30.80 32.56 -23.16
CA PRO A 45 30.76 32.45 -24.60
C PRO A 45 30.09 33.68 -25.22
N GLU A 46 30.63 34.10 -26.36
CA GLU A 46 30.09 35.15 -27.22
C GLU A 46 28.71 34.77 -27.78
N SER A 47 27.84 35.78 -27.89
CA SER A 47 26.46 35.67 -28.35
C SER A 47 26.37 35.28 -29.84
N GLY A 48 26.33 33.99 -30.12
CA GLY A 48 25.86 33.43 -31.38
C GLY A 48 24.42 32.92 -31.22
N GLU A 49 23.53 33.28 -32.15
CA GLU A 49 22.18 32.71 -32.22
C GLU A 49 22.28 31.19 -32.40
N ILE A 50 21.89 30.44 -31.36
CA ILE A 50 21.85 28.98 -31.40
C ILE A 50 20.59 28.59 -32.18
N PRO A 51 20.71 27.86 -33.31
CA PRO A 51 19.55 27.34 -34.01
C PRO A 51 18.83 26.35 -33.10
N VAL A 52 17.53 26.55 -32.91
CA VAL A 52 16.66 25.63 -32.18
C VAL A 52 16.53 24.35 -33.02
N GLU A 53 17.39 23.37 -32.78
CA GLU A 53 17.19 22.03 -33.32
C GLU A 53 15.96 21.41 -32.64
N GLU A 54 14.96 21.07 -33.44
CA GLU A 54 13.81 20.28 -32.97
C GLU A 54 14.35 18.96 -32.40
N PRO A 55 13.88 18.53 -31.22
CA PRO A 55 14.38 17.31 -30.60
C PRO A 55 14.09 16.11 -31.51
N VAL A 56 15.15 15.54 -32.08
CA VAL A 56 15.08 14.29 -32.84
C VAL A 56 14.81 13.17 -31.83
N VAL A 57 13.57 12.69 -31.81
CA VAL A 57 13.19 11.50 -31.04
C VAL A 57 13.78 10.29 -31.78
N GLU A 58 14.95 9.80 -31.33
CA GLU A 58 15.48 8.53 -31.81
C GLU A 58 14.52 7.40 -31.44
N GLU A 59 13.80 6.88 -32.45
CA GLU A 59 12.95 5.71 -32.28
C GLU A 59 13.83 4.48 -32.05
N ASN A 60 13.91 4.00 -30.80
CA ASN A 60 14.49 2.70 -30.49
C ASN A 60 13.53 1.60 -30.98
N PRO A 61 13.90 0.82 -32.03
CA PRO A 61 12.99 -0.12 -32.66
C PRO A 61 12.76 -1.40 -31.84
N PHE A 62 13.42 -1.57 -30.70
CA PHE A 62 13.35 -2.78 -29.86
C PHE A 62 12.67 -2.59 -28.50
N TYR A 63 12.17 -1.38 -28.19
CA TYR A 63 11.38 -1.20 -26.97
C TYR A 63 9.93 -1.65 -27.21
N GLU A 64 9.59 -2.87 -26.74
CA GLU A 64 8.22 -3.43 -26.70
C GLU A 64 7.35 -2.81 -25.58
N GLY A 65 7.81 -1.73 -24.95
CA GLY A 65 7.11 -1.05 -23.86
C GLY A 65 6.04 -0.07 -24.33
N TRP A 66 5.48 0.65 -23.35
CA TRP A 66 4.52 1.73 -23.57
C TRP A 66 5.18 2.92 -24.26
N LYS A 67 4.49 3.49 -25.26
CA LYS A 67 4.97 4.67 -26.01
C LYS A 67 3.92 5.76 -26.03
N ILE A 68 4.35 7.01 -26.13
CA ILE A 68 3.45 8.14 -26.37
C ILE A 68 2.90 8.02 -27.79
N THR A 69 1.58 7.92 -27.90
CA THR A 69 0.85 7.78 -29.18
C THR A 69 0.20 9.09 -29.60
N VAL A 70 -0.20 9.91 -28.62
CA VAL A 70 -0.67 11.28 -28.83
C VAL A 70 0.04 12.17 -27.80
N PRO A 71 0.99 13.02 -28.20
CA PRO A 71 1.70 13.89 -27.28
C PRO A 71 0.78 14.97 -26.72
N ALA A 72 1.11 15.47 -25.52
CA ALA A 72 0.45 16.65 -24.99
C ALA A 72 0.79 17.87 -25.87
N THR A 73 -0.22 18.60 -26.32
CA THR A 73 -0.04 19.85 -27.06
C THR A 73 -0.20 21.04 -26.12
N LEU A 74 0.31 22.21 -26.53
CA LEU A 74 0.08 23.49 -25.84
C LEU A 74 -1.42 23.82 -25.69
N GLU A 75 -2.27 23.26 -26.55
CA GLU A 75 -3.74 23.42 -26.51
C GLU A 75 -4.44 22.38 -25.62
N ASN A 76 -3.82 21.22 -25.36
CA ASN A 76 -4.33 20.13 -24.48
C ASN A 76 -3.50 20.02 -23.20
N SER A 77 -3.17 21.17 -22.61
CA SER A 77 -2.30 21.39 -21.46
C SER A 77 -2.47 20.36 -20.34
N ASN A 78 -1.66 19.30 -20.38
CA ASN A 78 -1.52 18.20 -19.41
C ASN A 78 -2.19 16.85 -19.75
N ARG A 79 -2.67 16.61 -20.98
CA ARG A 79 -3.19 15.29 -21.38
C ARG A 79 -2.38 14.69 -22.53
N CYS A 80 -1.98 13.42 -22.41
CA CYS A 80 -1.40 12.64 -23.51
C CYS A 80 -2.01 11.22 -23.58
N GLU A 81 -1.85 10.53 -24.71
CA GLU A 81 -2.22 9.13 -24.85
C GLU A 81 -0.96 8.28 -24.98
N ILE A 82 -0.92 7.18 -24.24
CA ILE A 82 0.11 6.15 -24.34
C ILE A 82 -0.51 4.84 -24.80
N GLY A 83 0.27 4.01 -25.47
CA GLY A 83 -0.17 2.70 -25.90
C GLY A 83 0.96 1.74 -26.20
N THR A 84 0.58 0.49 -26.42
CA THR A 84 1.45 -0.64 -26.73
C THR A 84 1.11 -1.19 -28.11
N TYR A 85 2.00 -2.03 -28.66
CA TYR A 85 1.79 -2.66 -29.98
C TYR A 85 0.63 -3.66 -30.00
N ASP A 86 0.31 -4.28 -28.86
CA ASP A 86 -0.85 -5.18 -28.72
C ASP A 86 -2.20 -4.45 -28.60
N GLY A 87 -2.19 -3.11 -28.70
CA GLY A 87 -3.40 -2.30 -28.78
C GLY A 87 -3.96 -1.84 -27.43
N LYS A 88 -3.27 -2.08 -26.31
CA LYS A 88 -3.64 -1.45 -25.03
C LYS A 88 -3.39 0.05 -25.11
N LYS A 89 -4.28 0.81 -24.49
CA LYS A 89 -4.23 2.28 -24.48
C LYS A 89 -4.49 2.83 -23.09
N ALA A 90 -3.82 3.92 -22.76
CA ALA A 90 -4.13 4.71 -21.58
C ALA A 90 -4.09 6.20 -21.89
N THR A 91 -5.07 6.93 -21.37
CA THR A 91 -5.02 8.39 -21.29
C THR A 91 -4.26 8.78 -20.03
N VAL A 92 -3.21 9.58 -20.15
CA VAL A 92 -2.46 10.14 -19.02
C VAL A 92 -2.85 11.60 -18.85
N ILE A 93 -3.23 11.96 -17.62
CA ILE A 93 -3.58 13.31 -17.17
C ILE A 93 -2.54 13.70 -16.14
N MET A 94 -1.79 14.75 -16.42
CA MET A 94 -0.73 15.28 -15.56
C MET A 94 -1.24 16.49 -14.79
N ASN A 95 -0.70 16.75 -13.60
CA ASN A 95 -0.98 18.00 -12.89
C ASN A 95 -0.23 19.20 -13.49
N SER A 96 0.97 18.96 -14.02
CA SER A 96 1.80 19.97 -14.68
C SER A 96 2.90 19.32 -15.52
N GLY A 97 3.31 19.98 -16.60
CA GLY A 97 4.49 19.60 -17.37
C GLY A 97 4.23 18.53 -18.44
N LEU A 98 5.34 18.00 -18.98
CA LEU A 98 5.35 16.93 -19.97
C LEU A 98 5.71 15.60 -19.31
N LEU A 99 5.19 14.51 -19.87
CA LEU A 99 5.49 13.16 -19.43
C LEU A 99 6.95 12.83 -19.75
N THR A 100 7.76 12.57 -18.72
CA THR A 100 9.16 12.16 -18.91
C THR A 100 9.25 10.66 -19.24
N ASN A 101 10.35 10.23 -19.86
CA ASN A 101 10.58 8.80 -20.12
C ASN A 101 10.62 7.97 -18.82
N VAL A 102 11.14 8.53 -17.72
CA VAL A 102 11.17 7.86 -16.41
C VAL A 102 9.75 7.62 -15.88
N GLN A 103 8.88 8.62 -15.99
CA GLN A 103 7.47 8.49 -15.61
C GLN A 103 6.73 7.52 -16.54
N LEU A 104 6.98 7.58 -17.85
CA LEU A 104 6.40 6.67 -18.84
C LEU A 104 6.74 5.21 -18.53
N ASP A 105 8.00 4.92 -18.19
CA ASP A 105 8.45 3.58 -17.81
C ASP A 105 7.80 3.10 -16.52
N ALA A 106 7.67 3.97 -15.51
CA ALA A 106 7.01 3.63 -14.25
C ALA A 106 5.51 3.34 -14.43
N ILE A 107 4.83 4.19 -15.22
CA ILE A 107 3.44 4.01 -15.61
C ILE A 107 3.28 2.70 -16.39
N GLY A 108 4.15 2.43 -17.36
CA GLY A 108 4.12 1.23 -18.18
C GLY A 108 4.21 -0.04 -17.34
N ARG A 109 5.19 -0.12 -16.42
CA ARG A 109 5.32 -1.27 -15.50
C ARG A 109 4.10 -1.47 -14.61
N ALA A 110 3.53 -0.38 -14.07
CA ALA A 110 2.35 -0.45 -13.24
C ALA A 110 1.11 -0.91 -14.03
N LEU A 111 0.95 -0.42 -15.25
CA LEU A 111 -0.12 -0.83 -16.16
C LEU A 111 0.04 -2.29 -16.57
N ASP A 112 1.23 -2.76 -16.90
CA ASP A 112 1.49 -4.16 -17.25
C ASP A 112 1.14 -5.10 -16.09
N ALA A 113 1.51 -4.74 -14.86
CA ALA A 113 1.16 -5.51 -13.67
C ALA A 113 -0.37 -5.57 -13.44
N ALA A 114 -1.08 -4.47 -13.65
CA ALA A 114 -2.53 -4.41 -13.53
C ALA A 114 -3.25 -5.15 -14.70
N TRP A 115 -2.70 -5.09 -15.92
CA TRP A 115 -3.26 -5.78 -17.09
C TRP A 115 -3.02 -7.29 -17.08
N ALA A 116 -2.03 -7.77 -16.33
CA ALA A 116 -1.74 -9.19 -16.16
C ALA A 116 -2.79 -9.94 -15.33
N LEU A 117 -3.87 -9.28 -14.90
CA LEU A 117 -4.96 -9.89 -14.14
C LEU A 117 -5.67 -11.01 -14.93
N PRO A 118 -5.76 -12.23 -14.40
CA PRO A 118 -6.47 -13.33 -15.04
C PRO A 118 -7.95 -12.99 -15.29
N GLY A 119 -8.41 -13.25 -16.52
CA GLY A 119 -9.80 -13.01 -16.91
C GLY A 119 -10.18 -11.53 -17.05
N LEU A 120 -9.21 -10.62 -16.98
CA LEU A 120 -9.38 -9.20 -17.25
C LEU A 120 -9.32 -8.93 -18.76
N ASP A 121 -10.34 -8.24 -19.27
CA ASP A 121 -10.33 -7.59 -20.57
C ASP A 121 -10.54 -6.10 -20.34
N VAL A 122 -9.52 -5.30 -20.66
CA VAL A 122 -9.52 -3.83 -20.55
C VAL A 122 -8.95 -3.27 -21.83
N LYS A 123 -9.67 -2.32 -22.42
CA LYS A 123 -9.22 -1.60 -23.63
C LYS A 123 -8.66 -0.22 -23.35
N LEU A 124 -9.06 0.40 -22.23
CA LEU A 124 -8.69 1.76 -21.88
C LEU A 124 -8.46 1.89 -20.38
N ALA A 125 -7.37 2.54 -20.01
CA ALA A 125 -7.13 3.06 -18.68
C ALA A 125 -7.02 4.58 -18.68
N THR A 126 -7.27 5.18 -17.51
CA THR A 126 -6.93 6.57 -17.22
C THR A 126 -5.86 6.59 -16.15
N VAL A 127 -4.81 7.38 -16.37
CA VAL A 127 -3.70 7.58 -15.44
C VAL A 127 -3.71 9.04 -15.01
N PHE A 128 -3.66 9.28 -13.71
CA PHE A 128 -3.47 10.58 -13.09
C PHE A 128 -2.05 10.63 -12.55
N ALA A 129 -1.17 11.39 -13.20
CA ALA A 129 0.19 11.64 -12.73
C ALA A 129 0.17 12.85 -11.80
N GLU A 130 0.12 12.57 -10.49
CA GLU A 130 -0.01 13.59 -9.47
C GLU A 130 1.32 14.31 -9.22
N ASN A 131 2.42 13.56 -9.27
CA ASN A 131 3.81 14.04 -9.27
C ASN A 131 4.74 12.96 -9.89
N ASP A 132 6.05 13.18 -9.83
CA ASP A 132 7.06 12.32 -10.47
C ASP A 132 7.07 10.85 -10.02
N LYS A 133 6.53 10.58 -8.84
CA LYS A 133 6.54 9.23 -8.27
C LYS A 133 5.14 8.70 -8.01
N ASN A 134 4.13 9.55 -7.84
CA ASN A 134 2.79 9.15 -7.45
C ASN A 134 1.84 9.15 -8.65
N PHE A 135 1.38 7.97 -9.02
CA PHE A 135 0.42 7.77 -10.11
C PHE A 135 -0.83 7.07 -9.58
N ARG A 136 -1.99 7.51 -10.04
CA ARG A 136 -3.26 6.82 -9.79
C ARG A 136 -3.84 6.35 -11.12
N PHE A 137 -4.25 5.10 -11.18
CA PHE A 137 -4.75 4.47 -12.40
C PHE A 137 -6.18 4.02 -12.16
N VAL A 138 -7.02 4.19 -13.18
CA VAL A 138 -8.37 3.63 -13.21
C VAL A 138 -8.50 2.81 -14.48
N LEU A 139 -8.67 1.49 -14.32
CA LEU A 139 -8.92 0.57 -15.42
C LEU A 139 -10.42 0.34 -15.51
N TYR A 140 -10.98 0.45 -16.72
CA TYR A 140 -12.40 0.19 -16.98
C TYR A 140 -12.54 -1.14 -17.73
N PRO A 141 -12.72 -2.27 -17.02
CA PRO A 141 -12.83 -3.57 -17.66
C PRO A 141 -14.13 -3.72 -18.46
N SER A 142 -14.04 -4.30 -19.65
CA SER A 142 -15.18 -4.89 -20.37
C SER A 142 -15.52 -6.28 -19.82
N SER A 143 -14.52 -6.99 -19.28
CA SER A 143 -14.73 -8.24 -18.56
C SER A 143 -13.75 -8.39 -17.41
N LEU A 144 -14.21 -9.00 -16.32
CA LEU A 144 -13.36 -9.52 -15.25
C LEU A 144 -14.06 -10.75 -14.67
N ARG A 145 -13.44 -11.92 -14.77
CA ARG A 145 -14.02 -13.19 -14.32
C ARG A 145 -13.20 -13.84 -13.22
N TYR A 146 -13.90 -14.38 -12.24
CA TYR A 146 -13.33 -15.23 -11.20
C TYR A 146 -14.16 -16.51 -11.07
N GLY A 147 -13.59 -17.64 -11.51
CA GLY A 147 -14.37 -18.86 -11.71
C GLY A 147 -15.54 -18.63 -12.68
N ASN A 148 -16.77 -18.84 -12.20
CA ASN A 148 -18.00 -18.65 -12.97
C ASN A 148 -18.68 -17.29 -12.73
N THR A 149 -18.06 -16.40 -11.96
CA THR A 149 -18.65 -15.12 -11.56
C THR A 149 -18.09 -13.98 -12.41
N GLN A 150 -18.99 -13.18 -12.99
CA GLN A 150 -18.64 -11.93 -13.67
C GLN A 150 -18.55 -10.79 -12.64
N LEU A 151 -17.36 -10.24 -12.44
CA LEU A 151 -17.12 -9.20 -11.43
C LEU A 151 -17.42 -7.77 -11.92
N VAL A 152 -17.42 -7.55 -13.24
CA VAL A 152 -17.61 -6.21 -13.83
C VAL A 152 -18.92 -5.55 -13.40
N GLU A 153 -19.96 -6.34 -13.15
CA GLU A 153 -21.29 -5.86 -12.73
C GLU A 153 -21.27 -5.19 -11.35
N TYR A 154 -20.27 -5.51 -10.52
CA TYR A 154 -20.11 -4.94 -9.19
C TYR A 154 -19.15 -3.75 -9.16
N LEU A 155 -18.54 -3.35 -10.29
CA LEU A 155 -17.44 -2.37 -10.36
C LEU A 155 -17.87 -1.07 -11.07
N PRO A 156 -18.72 -0.22 -10.45
CA PRO A 156 -19.24 0.98 -11.10
C PRO A 156 -18.15 2.02 -11.43
N SER A 157 -17.05 2.01 -10.68
CA SER A 157 -15.94 2.96 -10.82
C SER A 157 -14.70 2.35 -11.50
N GLY A 158 -14.80 1.10 -11.97
CA GLY A 158 -13.64 0.36 -12.46
C GLY A 158 -12.70 -0.13 -11.35
N LEU A 159 -11.49 -0.52 -11.74
CA LEU A 159 -10.42 -0.93 -10.83
C LEU A 159 -9.47 0.24 -10.61
N THR A 160 -9.37 0.73 -9.38
CA THR A 160 -8.47 1.83 -9.04
C THR A 160 -7.21 1.31 -8.38
N PHE A 161 -6.07 1.78 -8.88
CA PHE A 161 -4.75 1.49 -8.37
C PHE A 161 -3.99 2.78 -8.08
N SER A 162 -3.03 2.73 -7.16
CA SER A 162 -2.07 3.79 -6.92
C SER A 162 -0.66 3.21 -6.88
N TYR A 163 0.30 3.90 -7.47
CA TYR A 163 1.70 3.51 -7.49
C TYR A 163 2.56 4.64 -6.94
N ASN A 164 3.51 4.29 -6.06
CA ASN A 164 4.67 5.16 -5.81
C ASN A 164 6.02 4.41 -5.82
N THR A 165 6.03 3.24 -5.21
CA THR A 165 7.17 2.34 -5.03
C THR A 165 6.65 0.90 -5.14
N ALA A 166 5.48 0.66 -4.57
CA ALA A 166 4.64 -0.51 -4.79
C ALA A 166 3.28 -0.10 -5.38
N LEU A 167 2.61 -1.09 -5.97
CA LEU A 167 1.24 -0.95 -6.48
C LEU A 167 0.25 -1.28 -5.36
N PHE A 168 -0.70 -0.40 -5.14
CA PHE A 168 -1.81 -0.57 -4.20
C PHE A 168 -3.12 -0.49 -4.95
N TYR A 169 -4.17 -1.10 -4.41
CA TYR A 169 -5.52 -1.03 -4.96
C TYR A 169 -6.49 -0.44 -3.95
N ASP A 170 -7.52 0.21 -4.48
CA ASP A 170 -8.59 0.84 -3.72
C ASP A 170 -9.89 0.77 -4.52
N VAL A 171 -10.56 -0.37 -4.44
CA VAL A 171 -11.70 -0.69 -5.29
C VAL A 171 -13.00 -0.56 -4.52
N VAL A 172 -13.90 0.28 -5.05
CA VAL A 172 -15.27 0.38 -4.56
C VAL A 172 -16.16 -0.54 -5.39
N LEU A 173 -16.88 -1.42 -4.70
CA LEU A 173 -17.88 -2.29 -5.32
C LEU A 173 -19.30 -1.85 -4.93
N LYS A 174 -20.28 -2.25 -5.74
CA LYS A 174 -21.71 -2.08 -5.43
C LYS A 174 -22.40 -3.44 -5.40
N VAL A 175 -22.86 -3.84 -4.22
CA VAL A 175 -23.53 -5.13 -3.99
C VAL A 175 -24.91 -4.86 -3.38
N ARG A 176 -25.96 -4.89 -4.22
CA ARG A 176 -27.31 -4.42 -3.83
C ARG A 176 -27.27 -2.97 -3.33
N ASP A 177 -27.64 -2.74 -2.07
CA ASP A 177 -27.64 -1.43 -1.40
C ASP A 177 -26.33 -1.15 -0.62
N LEU A 178 -25.37 -2.09 -0.66
CA LEU A 178 -24.09 -1.98 0.04
C LEU A 178 -22.99 -1.51 -0.92
N VAL A 179 -22.02 -0.77 -0.37
CA VAL A 179 -20.91 -0.18 -1.13
C VAL A 179 -19.55 -0.59 -0.52
N PRO A 180 -19.23 -1.89 -0.49
CA PRO A 180 -18.00 -2.37 0.13
C PRO A 180 -16.76 -1.81 -0.57
N ARG A 181 -15.69 -1.62 0.21
CA ARG A 181 -14.40 -1.10 -0.26
C ARG A 181 -13.32 -2.13 -0.01
N VAL A 182 -12.54 -2.44 -1.04
CA VAL A 182 -11.45 -3.40 -1.02
C VAL A 182 -10.15 -2.64 -1.25
N THR A 183 -9.34 -2.52 -0.20
CA THR A 183 -8.06 -1.79 -0.21
C THR A 183 -6.91 -2.69 0.20
N GLY A 184 -5.74 -2.51 -0.41
CA GLY A 184 -4.56 -3.29 -0.03
C GLY A 184 -3.38 -3.10 -0.96
N ALA A 185 -2.27 -3.78 -0.65
CA ALA A 185 -1.11 -3.88 -1.53
C ALA A 185 -1.37 -4.95 -2.60
N TYR A 186 -0.98 -4.67 -3.84
CA TYR A 186 -1.07 -5.63 -4.94
C TYR A 186 0.11 -6.60 -4.88
N VAL A 187 -0.10 -7.76 -4.22
CA VAL A 187 0.92 -8.80 -4.06
C VAL A 187 0.84 -9.83 -5.18
N SER A 188 -0.36 -10.31 -5.49
CA SER A 188 -0.59 -11.25 -6.58
C SER A 188 -1.92 -10.98 -7.28
N PRO A 189 -2.01 -11.28 -8.60
CA PRO A 189 -3.27 -11.20 -9.34
C PRO A 189 -4.40 -12.03 -8.70
N ASP A 190 -4.08 -13.25 -8.27
CA ASP A 190 -5.07 -14.18 -7.71
C ASP A 190 -5.63 -13.71 -6.37
N ASP A 191 -4.78 -13.20 -5.47
CA ASP A 191 -5.21 -12.69 -4.16
C ASP A 191 -6.11 -11.46 -4.32
N PHE A 192 -5.77 -10.57 -5.27
CA PHE A 192 -6.57 -9.39 -5.56
C PHE A 192 -7.97 -9.77 -6.06
N VAL A 193 -8.06 -10.64 -7.08
CA VAL A 193 -9.37 -11.03 -7.64
C VAL A 193 -10.17 -11.85 -6.61
N ALA A 194 -9.51 -12.69 -5.81
CA ALA A 194 -10.15 -13.40 -4.71
C ALA A 194 -10.74 -12.45 -3.65
N ALA A 195 -10.02 -11.37 -3.32
CA ALA A 195 -10.50 -10.35 -2.39
C ALA A 195 -11.74 -9.62 -2.94
N LEU A 196 -11.74 -9.24 -4.22
CA LEU A 196 -12.92 -8.67 -4.88
C LEU A 196 -14.11 -9.63 -4.84
N TYR A 197 -13.90 -10.90 -5.20
CA TYR A 197 -14.96 -11.90 -5.17
C TYR A 197 -15.53 -12.10 -3.76
N LYS A 198 -14.66 -12.19 -2.74
CA LYS A 198 -15.10 -12.32 -1.34
C LYS A 198 -15.97 -11.14 -0.90
N ALA A 199 -15.65 -9.92 -1.33
CA ALA A 199 -16.48 -8.73 -1.08
C ALA A 199 -17.86 -8.79 -1.74
N THR A 200 -18.03 -9.57 -2.82
CA THR A 200 -19.37 -9.80 -3.42
C THR A 200 -20.22 -10.81 -2.65
N ILE A 201 -19.59 -11.76 -1.94
CA ILE A 201 -20.30 -12.80 -1.16
C ILE A 201 -20.65 -12.29 0.24
N VAL A 202 -19.70 -11.62 0.90
CA VAL A 202 -19.82 -11.14 2.29
C VAL A 202 -19.52 -9.63 2.38
N PRO A 203 -20.31 -8.78 1.71
CA PRO A 203 -20.06 -7.33 1.60
C PRO A 203 -19.98 -6.63 2.96
N ASP A 204 -20.70 -7.10 3.97
CA ASP A 204 -20.70 -6.51 5.32
C ASP A 204 -19.30 -6.48 5.95
N LEU A 205 -18.44 -7.46 5.64
CA LEU A 205 -17.05 -7.49 6.11
C LEU A 205 -16.16 -6.43 5.48
N TYR A 206 -16.60 -5.81 4.38
CA TYR A 206 -15.85 -4.80 3.62
C TYR A 206 -16.51 -3.42 3.71
N MET A 207 -17.53 -3.28 4.57
CA MET A 207 -18.21 -2.01 4.83
C MET A 207 -17.54 -1.16 5.89
N TYR A 208 -16.72 -1.80 6.72
CA TYR A 208 -15.90 -1.14 7.72
C TYR A 208 -14.47 -1.05 7.18
N ASP A 209 -13.75 -0.01 7.62
CA ASP A 209 -12.36 0.21 7.25
C ASP A 209 -11.50 -0.96 7.77
N ASN A 210 -11.35 -2.01 6.96
CA ASN A 210 -10.56 -3.20 7.28
C ASN A 210 -9.10 -2.87 7.57
N ASP A 211 -8.63 -1.73 7.07
CA ASP A 211 -7.32 -1.18 7.39
C ASP A 211 -7.21 -0.94 8.91
N LEU A 212 -8.28 -0.53 9.59
CA LEU A 212 -8.27 -0.30 11.03
C LEU A 212 -8.15 -1.61 11.82
N VAL A 213 -8.83 -2.68 11.40
CA VAL A 213 -8.74 -4.00 12.04
C VAL A 213 -7.36 -4.61 11.81
N GLU A 214 -6.86 -4.61 10.58
CA GLU A 214 -5.53 -5.14 10.28
C GLU A 214 -4.40 -4.30 10.91
N ARG A 215 -4.53 -2.97 10.95
CA ARG A 215 -3.56 -2.10 11.63
C ARG A 215 -3.58 -2.29 13.13
N VAL A 216 -4.75 -2.54 13.73
CA VAL A 216 -4.86 -2.89 15.15
C VAL A 216 -4.19 -4.24 15.42
N GLU A 217 -4.40 -5.25 14.58
CA GLU A 217 -3.73 -6.55 14.73
C GLU A 217 -2.21 -6.46 14.54
N ARG A 218 -1.73 -5.66 13.57
CA ARG A 218 -0.29 -5.43 13.36
C ARG A 218 0.33 -4.65 14.52
N LEU A 219 -0.38 -3.65 15.04
CA LEU A 219 0.05 -2.87 16.21
C LEU A 219 0.07 -3.75 17.47
N GLU A 220 -0.93 -4.61 17.64
CA GLU A 220 -1.00 -5.59 18.72
C GLU A 220 0.19 -6.55 18.66
N LYS A 221 0.46 -7.16 17.50
CA LYS A 221 1.63 -8.03 17.28
C LYS A 221 2.96 -7.30 17.52
N ALA A 222 3.08 -6.05 17.04
CA ALA A 222 4.27 -5.23 17.27
C ALA A 222 4.47 -4.91 18.75
N LEU A 223 3.41 -4.55 19.48
CA LEU A 223 3.47 -4.27 20.90
C LEU A 223 3.79 -5.53 21.73
N LEU A 224 3.23 -6.69 21.37
CA LEU A 224 3.56 -7.98 21.98
C LEU A 224 5.05 -8.32 21.78
N SER A 225 5.62 -8.01 20.61
CA SER A 225 7.04 -8.24 20.32
C SER A 225 7.99 -7.27 21.06
N LEU A 226 7.51 -6.05 21.36
CA LEU A 226 8.27 -4.99 22.03
C LEU A 226 8.18 -5.05 23.56
N SER A 227 7.09 -5.59 24.13
CA SER A 227 6.89 -5.64 25.58
C SER A 227 7.78 -6.65 26.29
N THR A 228 8.32 -7.64 25.57
CA THR A 228 9.30 -8.60 26.10
C THR A 228 10.72 -8.03 25.94
N LYS A 229 11.02 -7.06 26.80
CA LYS A 229 12.27 -6.28 26.87
C LYS A 229 13.55 -7.03 26.48
N SER A 230 14.13 -6.63 25.34
CA SER A 230 15.51 -6.13 25.27
C SER A 230 15.73 -5.50 23.89
N PHE A 231 16.05 -4.21 23.84
CA PHE A 231 16.20 -3.40 22.61
C PHE A 231 17.33 -3.90 21.67
N PHE A 232 18.06 -4.95 22.07
CA PHE A 232 19.13 -5.61 21.31
C PHE A 232 18.96 -7.13 21.18
N ALA A 233 17.86 -7.69 21.67
CA ALA A 233 17.55 -9.12 21.51
C ALA A 233 16.62 -9.30 20.31
N LYS A 234 16.78 -10.38 19.55
CA LYS A 234 15.86 -10.75 18.47
C LYS A 234 14.41 -10.73 19.02
N PRO A 235 13.44 -10.17 18.29
CA PRO A 235 12.07 -10.04 18.75
C PRO A 235 11.56 -11.41 19.21
N TYR A 236 11.25 -11.51 20.49
CA TYR A 236 10.72 -12.73 21.08
C TYR A 236 9.25 -12.84 20.67
N GLN A 237 8.92 -13.89 19.93
CA GLN A 237 7.56 -14.16 19.52
C GLN A 237 6.86 -15.01 20.57
N ILE A 238 5.71 -14.54 21.05
CA ILE A 238 4.81 -15.35 21.86
C ILE A 238 4.18 -16.40 20.93
N ASP A 239 4.16 -17.65 21.39
CA ASP A 239 3.59 -18.76 20.63
C ASP A 239 2.11 -18.48 20.29
N GLU A 240 1.77 -18.56 19.00
CA GLU A 240 0.42 -18.27 18.51
C GLU A 240 -0.64 -19.21 19.09
N SER A 241 -0.28 -20.47 19.37
CA SER A 241 -1.19 -21.43 20.00
C SER A 241 -1.55 -21.02 21.42
N LEU A 242 -0.61 -20.41 22.16
CA LEU A 242 -0.86 -19.86 23.49
C LEU A 242 -1.81 -18.66 23.41
N ILE A 243 -1.59 -17.76 22.44
CA ILE A 243 -2.47 -16.59 22.21
C ILE A 243 -3.90 -17.06 21.94
N GLN A 244 -4.06 -18.02 21.02
CA GLN A 244 -5.38 -18.52 20.64
C GLN A 244 -6.07 -19.25 21.80
N TYR A 245 -5.32 -20.02 22.60
CA TYR A 245 -5.84 -20.70 23.77
C TYR A 245 -6.41 -19.69 24.79
N VAL A 246 -5.64 -18.66 25.15
CA VAL A 246 -6.08 -17.63 26.09
C VAL A 246 -7.27 -16.84 25.52
N LYS A 247 -7.26 -16.51 24.22
CA LYS A 247 -8.41 -15.88 23.53
C LYS A 247 -9.69 -16.72 23.68
N ASN A 248 -9.60 -18.02 23.43
CA ASN A 248 -10.74 -18.92 23.50
C ASN A 248 -11.30 -18.97 24.92
N MET A 249 -10.44 -19.08 25.93
CA MET A 249 -10.87 -19.05 27.34
C MET A 249 -11.54 -17.73 27.72
N TYR A 250 -10.99 -16.59 27.30
CA TYR A 250 -11.58 -15.27 27.53
C TYR A 250 -12.92 -15.09 26.82
N ASN A 251 -13.07 -15.65 25.62
CA ASN A 251 -14.34 -15.63 24.90
C ASN A 251 -15.41 -16.49 25.56
N ALA A 252 -15.03 -17.60 26.18
CA ALA A 252 -15.93 -18.44 26.97
C ALA A 252 -16.30 -17.79 28.33
N ASN A 253 -15.35 -17.09 28.98
CA ASN A 253 -15.58 -16.38 30.23
C ASN A 253 -14.84 -15.03 30.26
N LYS A 254 -15.59 -13.94 30.15
CA LYS A 254 -15.04 -12.56 30.12
C LYS A 254 -14.42 -12.10 31.45
N ASN A 255 -14.68 -12.81 32.55
CA ASN A 255 -14.13 -12.51 33.88
C ASN A 255 -12.98 -13.46 34.27
N ILE A 256 -12.37 -14.14 33.30
CA ILE A 256 -11.27 -15.06 33.56
C ILE A 256 -10.05 -14.32 34.12
N THR A 257 -9.45 -14.88 35.18
CA THR A 257 -8.23 -14.31 35.79
C THR A 257 -6.97 -14.98 35.26
N LYS A 258 -5.80 -14.35 35.47
CA LYS A 258 -4.50 -14.97 35.13
C LYS A 258 -4.33 -16.33 35.83
N LYS A 259 -4.83 -16.47 37.06
CA LYS A 259 -4.76 -17.72 37.83
C LYS A 259 -5.52 -18.85 37.14
N ASP A 260 -6.72 -18.57 36.64
CA ASP A 260 -7.57 -19.57 35.97
C ASP A 260 -6.90 -20.07 34.69
N VAL A 261 -6.35 -19.15 33.89
CA VAL A 261 -5.61 -19.49 32.65
C VAL A 261 -4.38 -20.33 32.97
N THR A 262 -3.58 -19.95 33.98
CA THR A 262 -2.39 -20.74 34.37
C THR A 262 -2.74 -22.13 34.91
N ALA A 263 -3.87 -22.27 35.60
CA ALA A 263 -4.35 -23.57 36.07
C ALA A 263 -4.74 -24.46 34.88
N ALA A 264 -5.50 -23.92 33.92
CA ALA A 264 -5.92 -24.66 32.73
C ALA A 264 -4.73 -25.09 31.86
N LEU A 265 -3.77 -24.19 31.60
CA LEU A 265 -2.56 -24.52 30.83
C LEU A 265 -1.72 -25.61 31.49
N LYS A 266 -1.65 -25.64 32.84
CA LYS A 266 -0.97 -26.71 33.58
C LYS A 266 -1.70 -28.04 33.45
N THR A 267 -3.03 -28.03 33.53
CA THR A 267 -3.86 -29.23 33.34
C THR A 267 -3.69 -29.81 31.94
N ASP A 268 -3.58 -28.97 30.93
CA ASP A 268 -3.45 -29.38 29.52
C ASP A 268 -1.99 -29.65 29.09
N GLY A 269 -1.02 -29.47 30.00
CA GLY A 269 0.39 -29.73 29.75
C GLY A 269 1.05 -28.75 28.74
N ILE A 270 0.44 -27.59 28.51
CA ILE A 270 0.97 -26.57 27.60
C ILE A 270 2.07 -25.80 28.32
N LYS A 271 3.27 -25.74 27.73
CA LYS A 271 4.40 -24.97 28.29
C LYS A 271 4.15 -23.48 28.06
N TYR A 272 4.34 -22.66 29.09
CA TYR A 272 4.18 -21.22 29.02
C TYR A 272 5.17 -20.48 29.94
N LYS A 273 5.39 -19.19 29.65
CA LYS A 273 6.05 -18.26 30.59
C LYS A 273 5.02 -17.30 31.17
N MET A 274 5.17 -16.95 32.44
CA MET A 274 4.24 -16.02 33.10
C MET A 274 4.22 -14.64 32.41
N SER A 275 5.38 -14.18 31.93
CA SER A 275 5.53 -12.93 31.16
C SER A 275 4.66 -12.90 29.91
N ASP A 276 4.46 -14.05 29.26
CA ASP A 276 3.73 -14.16 28.00
C ASP A 276 2.22 -14.07 28.29
N ILE A 277 1.76 -14.69 29.37
CA ILE A 277 0.39 -14.55 29.88
C ILE A 277 0.10 -13.11 30.29
N ASP A 278 1.01 -12.48 31.05
CA ASP A 278 0.86 -11.08 31.45
C ASP A 278 0.75 -10.16 30.24
N THR A 279 1.60 -10.40 29.24
CA THR A 279 1.64 -9.65 27.99
C THR A 279 0.34 -9.82 27.19
N ILE A 280 -0.19 -11.04 27.09
CA ILE A 280 -1.49 -11.31 26.44
C ILE A 280 -2.61 -10.58 27.20
N PHE A 281 -2.68 -10.65 28.53
CA PHE A 281 -3.73 -9.98 29.30
C PHE A 281 -3.70 -8.45 29.11
N VAL A 282 -2.51 -7.85 29.14
CA VAL A 282 -2.35 -6.40 29.03
C VAL A 282 -2.63 -5.90 27.61
N ILE A 283 -2.04 -6.54 26.60
CA ILE A 283 -2.05 -6.02 25.23
C ILE A 283 -3.30 -6.49 24.49
N LEU A 284 -3.66 -7.76 24.64
CA LEU A 284 -4.71 -8.38 23.86
C LEU A 284 -6.09 -8.26 24.51
N LEU A 285 -6.15 -8.34 25.85
CA LEU A 285 -7.40 -8.25 26.60
C LEU A 285 -7.64 -6.87 27.21
N GLY A 286 -6.60 -6.02 27.28
CA GLY A 286 -6.68 -4.69 27.91
C GLY A 286 -6.87 -4.75 29.44
N ILE A 287 -6.56 -5.88 30.07
CA ILE A 287 -6.77 -6.13 31.50
C ILE A 287 -5.46 -5.89 32.25
N TYR A 288 -5.50 -5.00 33.24
CA TYR A 288 -4.39 -4.68 34.12
C TYR A 288 -4.70 -5.19 35.52
N GLU A 289 -4.22 -6.39 35.83
CA GLU A 289 -4.18 -6.97 37.19
C GLU A 289 -2.78 -6.78 37.81
#